data_AF-A0AA88NA33-F1
#
_entry.id   AF-A0AA88NA33-F1
#
_cell.length_a   1.000
_cell.length_b   1.000
_cell.length_c   1.000
_cell.angle_alpha   90.00
_cell.angle_beta   90.00
_cell.angle_gamma   90.00
#
_symmetry.space_group_name_H-M   'P 1'
#
loop_
_entity.id
_entity.type
_entity.pdbx_description
1 polymer ?
#
loop_
_entity_poly.entity_id
_entity_poly.type
_entity_poly.pdbx_seq_one_letter_code
_entity_poly.pdbx_strand_id
1 'polypeptide(L)'
;MAGCVSKALELAFSTEQFGALQLIAEELNENSDPAVLTRCSDFFIKHTHYHKAVQLLVAAKKYHEALQLCLDQNLTITEDLAESMTVSQSSAHLSEEERKELLEQIADCCMRQGNYHLATKKYTQAGKKIKAMRALLKSGDTEKIVFFAGVSRQKEIYVMAGNYLQSLDWRKDPEIMKNIISFYTKGRALELLAGFYQACAQVEIDDYQDYEKAYGALNEAYKCLSKAKSRHGDETDERLTQLTHHLTLIKRFIQARRLYEQDPAAALSACECLLEECDLDPAVRVGDVFGFIIEHHCQHGSYQKAWMKLEELRRLHPSVNVSVYVSARSLDALQDAVGVRINYGDTTHTNTLSRDADNTHTRTQSDGEDEDEVEEDENLND
;
A
#
# COMPACT_ATOMS: atom_id res chain seq x y z
N MET A 1 34.56 47.09 16.88
CA MET A 1 34.57 46.34 15.61
C MET A 1 33.29 46.54 14.79
N ALA A 2 32.10 46.64 15.38
CA ALA A 2 30.83 46.81 14.65
C ALA A 2 30.80 47.99 13.64
N GLY A 3 31.36 49.16 13.98
CA GLY A 3 31.34 50.33 13.10
C GLY A 3 32.23 50.25 11.84
N CYS A 4 33.25 49.40 11.83
CA CYS A 4 34.08 49.19 10.62
C CYS A 4 33.40 48.24 9.64
N VAL A 5 32.72 47.20 10.14
CA VAL A 5 31.97 46.25 9.33
C VAL A 5 30.79 46.96 8.65
N SER A 6 30.01 47.77 9.37
CA SER A 6 28.91 48.53 8.74
C SER A 6 29.38 49.47 7.63
N LYS A 7 30.48 50.21 7.82
CA LYS A 7 30.99 51.15 6.81
C LYS A 7 31.61 50.44 5.60
N ALA A 8 32.29 49.31 5.81
CA ALA A 8 32.79 48.46 4.73
C ALA A 8 31.64 47.83 3.93
N LEU A 9 30.58 47.40 4.62
CA LEU A 9 29.37 46.84 4.00
C LEU A 9 28.63 47.88 3.16
N GLU A 10 28.47 49.12 3.64
CA GLU A 10 27.85 50.20 2.88
C GLU A 10 28.67 50.59 1.64
N LEU A 11 30.00 50.62 1.77
CA LEU A 11 30.88 50.86 0.63
C LEU A 11 30.80 49.71 -0.38
N ALA A 12 30.77 48.46 0.08
CA ALA A 12 30.68 47.30 -0.80
C ALA A 12 29.32 47.20 -1.50
N PHE A 13 28.21 47.55 -0.83
CA PHE A 13 26.89 47.65 -1.47
C PHE A 13 26.82 48.78 -2.49
N SER A 14 27.40 49.95 -2.21
CA SER A 14 27.37 51.10 -3.12
C SER A 14 28.28 50.95 -4.33
N THR A 15 29.27 50.07 -4.25
CA THR A 15 30.23 49.79 -5.34
C THR A 15 30.02 48.44 -6.02
N GLU A 16 28.96 47.70 -5.64
CA GLU A 16 28.62 46.36 -6.14
C GLU A 16 29.81 45.38 -6.12
N GLN A 17 30.71 45.52 -5.14
CA GLN A 17 31.89 44.65 -5.02
C GLN A 17 31.51 43.28 -4.47
N PHE A 18 31.06 42.42 -5.38
CA PHE A 18 30.56 41.08 -5.09
C PHE A 18 31.54 40.23 -4.27
N GLY A 19 32.83 40.21 -4.64
CA GLY A 19 33.85 39.42 -3.93
C GLY A 19 34.07 39.89 -2.48
N ALA A 20 34.00 41.19 -2.22
CA ALA A 20 34.10 41.73 -0.87
C ALA A 20 32.85 41.41 -0.03
N LEU A 21 31.66 41.50 -0.62
CA LEU A 21 30.40 41.12 0.02
C LEU A 21 30.31 39.63 0.34
N GLN A 22 30.87 38.77 -0.52
CA GLN A 22 30.92 37.33 -0.26
C GLN A 22 31.79 37.00 0.95
N LEU A 23 33.00 37.58 1.04
CA LEU A 23 33.89 37.41 2.19
C LEU A 23 33.28 37.93 3.48
N ILE A 24 32.64 39.12 3.45
CA ILE A 24 31.96 39.66 4.62
C ILE A 24 30.79 38.76 5.04
N ALA A 25 30.02 38.22 4.09
CA ALA A 25 28.90 37.34 4.37
C ALA A 25 29.31 35.96 4.91
N GLU A 26 30.55 35.52 4.71
CA GLU A 26 31.11 34.32 5.35
C GLU A 26 31.36 34.53 6.84
N GLU A 27 31.64 35.76 7.27
CA GLU A 27 31.86 36.10 8.69
C GLU A 27 30.54 36.37 9.46
N LEU A 28 29.42 36.57 8.75
CA LEU A 28 28.12 36.83 9.35
C LEU A 28 27.50 35.54 9.92
N ASN A 29 26.97 35.65 11.14
CA ASN A 29 26.32 34.56 11.87
C ASN A 29 25.12 35.05 12.71
N GLU A 30 24.51 34.17 13.49
CA GLU A 30 23.32 34.45 14.33
C GLU A 30 23.51 35.58 15.37
N ASN A 31 24.75 35.95 15.69
CA ASN A 31 25.07 37.06 16.59
C ASN A 31 25.22 38.42 15.87
N SER A 32 25.11 38.42 14.54
CA SER A 32 25.22 39.63 13.72
C SER A 32 23.91 40.42 13.74
N ASP A 33 23.97 41.70 13.41
CA ASP A 33 22.80 42.57 13.37
C ASP A 33 21.76 42.04 12.35
N PRO A 34 20.51 41.74 12.77
CA PRO A 34 19.45 41.26 11.88
C PRO A 34 19.20 42.16 10.66
N ALA A 35 19.38 43.47 10.79
CA ALA A 35 19.24 44.41 9.67
C ALA A 35 20.33 44.21 8.61
N VAL A 36 21.56 43.94 9.05
CA VAL A 36 22.70 43.62 8.17
C VAL A 36 22.48 42.28 7.48
N LEU A 37 22.06 41.26 8.22
CA LEU A 37 21.77 39.93 7.68
C LEU A 37 20.69 39.99 6.58
N THR A 38 19.62 40.76 6.81
CA THR A 38 18.52 40.94 5.84
C THR A 38 18.99 41.66 4.58
N ARG A 39 19.78 42.73 4.73
CA ARG A 39 20.29 43.48 3.58
C ARG A 39 21.26 42.63 2.74
N CYS A 40 22.07 41.80 3.40
CA CYS A 40 22.93 40.83 2.73
C CYS A 40 22.11 39.75 2.02
N SER A 41 21.04 39.21 2.63
CA SER A 41 20.20 38.22 1.96
C SER A 41 19.55 38.77 0.70
N ASP A 42 19.01 39.99 0.73
CA ASP A 42 18.40 40.64 -0.45
C ASP A 42 19.40 40.79 -1.60
N PHE A 43 20.66 41.10 -1.28
CA PHE A 43 21.73 41.17 -2.26
C PHE A 43 22.00 39.79 -2.89
N PHE A 44 22.16 38.73 -2.09
CA PHE A 44 22.38 37.39 -2.64
C PHE A 44 21.17 36.87 -3.43
N ILE A 45 19.93 37.23 -3.07
CA ILE A 45 18.72 36.93 -3.85
C ILE A 45 18.80 37.59 -5.23
N LYS A 46 19.12 38.89 -5.30
CA LYS A 46 19.29 39.62 -6.57
C LYS A 46 20.35 39.02 -7.48
N HIS A 47 21.41 38.46 -6.89
CA HIS A 47 22.50 37.82 -7.61
C HIS A 47 22.33 36.30 -7.76
N THR A 48 21.13 35.74 -7.55
CA THR A 48 20.81 34.31 -7.75
C THR A 48 21.57 33.33 -6.84
N HIS A 49 22.19 33.82 -5.77
CA HIS A 49 22.89 33.02 -4.76
C HIS A 49 21.93 32.61 -3.63
N TYR A 50 20.88 31.88 -4.00
CA TYR A 50 19.76 31.60 -3.10
C TYR A 50 20.15 30.79 -1.86
N HIS A 51 21.09 29.85 -1.98
CA HIS A 51 21.51 29.01 -0.85
C HIS A 51 22.14 29.82 0.29
N LYS A 52 22.95 30.83 -0.04
CA LYS A 52 23.56 31.75 0.94
C LYS A 52 22.54 32.74 1.48
N ALA A 53 21.62 33.21 0.63
CA ALA A 53 20.51 34.05 1.05
C ALA A 53 19.63 33.36 2.09
N VAL A 54 19.27 32.10 1.88
CA VAL A 54 18.50 31.28 2.84
C VAL A 54 19.25 31.17 4.17
N GLN A 55 20.55 30.86 4.17
CA GLN A 55 21.35 30.80 5.40
C GLN A 55 21.35 32.12 6.18
N LEU A 56 21.48 33.25 5.49
CA LEU A 56 21.46 34.57 6.10
C LEU A 56 20.06 34.94 6.64
N LEU A 57 18.98 34.58 5.93
CA LEU A 57 17.61 34.75 6.41
C LEU A 57 17.32 33.90 7.66
N VAL A 58 17.80 32.66 7.69
CA VAL A 58 17.70 31.79 8.87
C VAL A 58 18.47 32.39 10.05
N ALA A 59 19.70 32.86 9.83
CA ALA A 59 20.50 33.54 10.86
C ALA A 59 19.81 34.83 11.36
N ALA A 60 19.08 35.54 10.48
CA ALA A 60 18.27 36.70 10.82
C ALA A 60 16.94 36.35 11.52
N LYS A 61 16.65 35.06 11.75
CA LYS A 61 15.39 34.52 12.29
C LYS A 61 14.16 34.81 11.40
N LYS A 62 14.37 35.09 10.11
CA LYS A 62 13.33 35.30 9.10
C LYS A 62 12.96 33.97 8.44
N TYR A 63 12.47 33.01 9.23
CA TYR A 63 12.27 31.63 8.79
C TYR A 63 11.21 31.49 7.69
N HIS A 64 10.12 32.26 7.75
CA HIS A 64 9.09 32.23 6.72
C HIS A 64 9.61 32.73 5.36
N GLU A 65 10.38 33.82 5.35
CA GLU A 65 11.01 34.35 4.12
C GLU A 65 12.03 33.34 3.56
N ALA A 66 12.83 32.71 4.43
CA ALA A 66 13.78 31.67 4.04
C ALA A 66 13.08 30.47 3.38
N LEU A 67 11.95 30.03 3.96
CA LEU A 67 11.18 28.92 3.43
C LEU A 67 10.48 29.25 2.11
N GLN A 68 9.88 30.45 1.99
CA GLN A 68 9.30 30.93 0.73
C GLN A 68 10.35 30.96 -0.38
N LEU A 69 11.55 31.47 -0.09
CA LEU A 69 12.65 31.46 -1.06
C LEU A 69 13.03 30.04 -1.50
N CYS A 70 13.00 29.06 -0.58
CA CYS A 70 13.22 27.65 -0.94
C CYS A 70 12.12 27.11 -1.87
N LEU A 71 10.87 27.51 -1.65
CA LEU A 71 9.74 27.09 -2.49
C LEU A 71 9.80 27.74 -3.87
N ASP A 72 10.02 29.05 -3.94
CA ASP A 72 10.04 29.81 -5.19
C ASP A 72 11.17 29.36 -6.13
N GLN A 73 12.32 29.00 -5.55
CA GLN A 73 13.52 28.60 -6.29
C GLN A 73 13.74 27.08 -6.33
N ASN A 74 12.76 26.28 -5.88
CA ASN A 74 12.82 24.81 -5.80
C ASN A 74 14.10 24.27 -5.10
N LEU A 75 14.57 24.95 -4.05
CA LEU A 75 15.76 24.52 -3.32
C LEU A 75 15.46 23.30 -2.45
N THR A 76 16.33 22.29 -2.50
CA THR A 76 16.23 21.10 -1.65
C THR A 76 16.42 21.49 -0.18
N ILE A 77 15.46 21.14 0.66
CA ILE A 77 15.57 21.32 2.10
C ILE A 77 16.38 20.16 2.66
N THR A 78 17.65 20.44 3.01
CA THR A 78 18.52 19.49 3.70
C THR A 78 18.10 19.33 5.16
N GLU A 79 18.53 18.24 5.80
CA GLU A 79 18.25 18.03 7.22
C GLU A 79 18.81 19.17 8.08
N ASP A 80 20.06 19.59 7.82
CA ASP A 80 20.69 20.71 8.53
C ASP A 80 19.89 22.00 8.41
N LEU A 81 19.42 22.32 7.19
CA LEU A 81 18.59 23.49 6.95
C LEU A 81 17.24 23.37 7.69
N ALA A 82 16.60 22.20 7.63
CA ALA A 82 15.33 21.97 8.32
C ALA A 82 15.46 22.04 9.85
N GLU A 83 16.57 21.56 10.42
CA GLU A 83 16.88 21.69 11.85
C GLU A 83 17.21 23.14 12.23
N SER A 84 17.95 23.88 11.39
CA SER A 84 18.26 25.30 11.64
C SER A 84 17.00 26.19 11.65
N MET A 85 15.97 25.83 10.87
CA MET A 85 14.66 26.48 10.89
C MET A 85 13.74 25.96 12.02
N THR A 86 14.13 24.88 12.70
CA THR A 86 13.34 24.32 13.82
C THR A 86 13.68 25.05 15.10
N VAL A 87 12.89 26.06 15.43
CA VAL A 87 13.08 26.83 16.66
C VAL A 87 12.78 25.96 17.89
N SER A 88 13.56 26.12 18.97
CA SER A 88 13.34 25.39 20.23
C SER A 88 12.02 25.80 20.90
N GLN A 89 11.39 24.88 21.63
CA GLN A 89 10.09 25.10 22.31
C GLN A 89 10.09 26.26 23.33
N SER A 90 11.26 26.73 23.75
CA SER A 90 11.44 27.77 24.77
C SER A 90 11.80 29.15 24.21
N SER A 91 11.83 29.32 22.88
CA SER A 91 12.22 30.60 22.29
C SER A 91 11.11 31.65 22.42
N ALA A 92 11.47 32.87 22.80
CA ALA A 92 10.55 34.01 22.89
C ALA A 92 10.18 34.64 21.53
N HIS A 93 10.59 34.05 20.40
CA HIS A 93 10.54 34.68 19.08
C HIS A 93 9.37 34.25 18.20
N LEU A 94 8.74 33.10 18.47
CA LEU A 94 7.57 32.62 17.75
C LEU A 94 6.56 32.09 18.75
N SER A 95 5.27 32.30 18.49
CA SER A 95 4.22 31.59 19.20
C SER A 95 4.27 30.08 18.94
N GLU A 96 3.61 29.29 19.79
CA GLU A 96 3.56 27.85 19.61
C GLU A 96 2.82 27.47 18.32
N GLU A 97 1.82 28.25 17.94
CA GLU A 97 1.03 28.11 16.72
C GLU A 97 1.87 28.39 15.47
N GLU A 98 2.55 29.53 15.40
CA GLU A 98 3.42 29.90 14.27
C GLU A 98 4.55 28.89 14.08
N ARG A 99 5.11 28.38 15.18
CA ARG A 99 6.13 27.33 15.16
C ARG A 99 5.59 26.04 14.55
N LYS A 100 4.37 25.61 14.91
CA LYS A 100 3.74 24.41 14.35
C LYS A 100 3.43 24.57 12.87
N GLU A 101 2.98 25.76 12.46
CA GLU A 101 2.71 26.08 11.06
C GLU A 101 3.99 26.05 10.23
N LEU A 102 5.06 26.69 10.70
CA LEU A 102 6.37 26.66 10.04
C LEU A 102 6.88 25.22 9.87
N LEU A 103 6.80 24.40 10.92
CA LEU A 103 7.19 22.98 10.86
C LEU A 103 6.35 22.19 9.85
N GLU A 104 5.05 22.47 9.78
CA GLU A 104 4.15 21.84 8.81
C GLU A 104 4.51 22.25 7.37
N GLN A 105 4.83 23.52 7.12
CA GLN A 105 5.25 24.00 5.79
C GLN A 105 6.60 23.40 5.37
N ILE A 106 7.57 23.30 6.28
CA ILE A 106 8.86 22.63 6.04
C ILE A 106 8.62 21.15 5.68
N ALA A 107 7.75 20.48 6.43
CA ALA A 107 7.40 19.08 6.19
C ALA A 107 6.68 18.89 4.84
N ASP A 108 5.73 19.77 4.49
CA ASP A 108 5.03 19.76 3.21
C ASP A 108 6.02 19.93 2.04
N CYS A 109 7.06 20.75 2.19
CA CYS A 109 8.13 20.87 1.19
C CYS A 109 8.96 19.59 1.09
N CYS A 110 9.40 19.02 2.22
CA CYS A 110 10.12 17.75 2.26
C CYS A 110 9.33 16.60 1.59
N MET A 111 7.99 16.58 1.76
CA MET A 111 7.10 15.63 1.11
C MET A 111 7.13 15.75 -0.42
N ARG A 112 7.09 16.98 -0.95
CA ARG A 112 7.15 17.22 -2.41
C ARG A 112 8.50 16.82 -2.98
N GLN A 113 9.57 16.99 -2.20
CA GLN A 113 10.93 16.62 -2.57
C GLN A 113 11.23 15.12 -2.42
N GLY A 114 10.27 14.31 -1.96
CA GLY A 114 10.45 12.87 -1.76
C GLY A 114 11.25 12.51 -0.49
N ASN A 115 11.63 13.48 0.34
CA ASN A 115 12.30 13.23 1.61
C ASN A 115 11.29 12.89 2.71
N TYR A 116 10.73 11.69 2.63
CA TYR A 116 9.63 11.26 3.48
C TYR A 116 10.01 11.11 4.96
N HIS A 117 11.25 10.69 5.28
CA HIS A 117 11.69 10.55 6.67
C HIS A 117 11.81 11.90 7.38
N LEU A 118 12.40 12.90 6.71
CA LEU A 118 12.49 14.25 7.25
C LEU A 118 11.09 14.86 7.39
N ALA A 119 10.22 14.68 6.39
CA ALA A 119 8.82 15.10 6.47
C ALA A 119 8.10 14.48 7.69
N THR A 120 8.23 13.18 7.93
CA THR A 120 7.66 12.53 9.12
C THR A 120 8.16 13.15 10.42
N LYS A 121 9.48 13.39 10.54
CA LYS A 121 10.09 14.00 11.72
C LYS A 121 9.46 15.37 12.00
N LYS A 122 9.39 16.23 10.97
CA LYS A 122 8.84 17.59 11.09
C LYS A 122 7.33 17.60 11.33
N TYR A 123 6.54 16.75 10.66
CA TYR A 123 5.11 16.61 10.96
C TYR A 123 4.86 16.11 12.39
N THR A 124 5.70 15.22 12.90
CA THR A 124 5.59 14.71 14.28
C THR A 124 5.87 15.83 15.28
N GLN A 125 6.91 16.65 15.04
CA GLN A 125 7.22 17.84 15.84
C GLN A 125 6.11 18.90 15.78
N ALA A 126 5.42 19.03 14.64
CA ALA A 126 4.25 19.90 14.46
C ALA A 126 2.96 19.34 15.10
N GLY A 127 2.97 18.09 15.60
CA GLY A 127 1.79 17.41 16.13
C GLY A 127 0.81 16.88 15.06
N LYS A 128 1.17 16.96 13.77
CA LYS A 128 0.35 16.55 12.62
C LYS A 128 0.51 15.05 12.33
N LYS A 129 0.07 14.21 13.27
CA LYS A 129 0.29 12.75 13.23
C LYS A 129 -0.23 12.05 11.97
N ILE A 130 -1.39 12.48 11.45
CA ILE A 130 -1.97 11.88 10.22
C ILE A 130 -1.08 12.17 8.99
N LYS A 131 -0.60 13.42 8.85
CA LYS A 131 0.34 13.78 7.78
C LYS A 131 1.67 13.03 7.94
N ALA A 132 2.17 12.89 9.18
CA ALA A 132 3.36 12.10 9.47
C ALA A 132 3.21 10.62 9.06
N MET A 133 2.05 10.02 9.33
CA MET A 133 1.77 8.65 8.89
C MET A 133 1.73 8.55 7.37
N ARG A 134 1.07 9.48 6.66
CA ARG A 134 1.07 9.49 5.18
C ARG A 134 2.48 9.58 4.59
N ALA A 135 3.36 10.37 5.22
CA ALA A 135 4.77 10.45 4.85
C ALA A 135 5.47 9.09 5.01
N LEU A 136 5.28 8.43 6.17
CA LEU A 136 5.85 7.10 6.41
C LEU A 136 5.34 6.04 5.42
N LEU A 137 4.04 6.05 5.12
CA LEU A 137 3.48 5.11 4.15
C LEU A 137 4.12 5.27 2.76
N LYS A 138 4.42 6.50 2.34
CA LYS A 138 5.15 6.76 1.08
C LYS A 138 6.61 6.32 1.12
N SER A 139 7.24 6.32 2.29
CA SER A 139 8.63 5.87 2.43
C SER A 139 8.77 4.34 2.36
N GLY A 140 7.68 3.59 2.55
CA GLY A 140 7.69 2.12 2.55
C GLY A 140 8.43 1.50 3.74
N ASP A 141 8.76 2.29 4.77
CA ASP A 141 9.53 1.83 5.93
C ASP A 141 8.60 1.15 6.94
N THR A 142 8.40 -0.15 6.74
CA THR A 142 7.45 -0.97 7.50
C THR A 142 7.73 -0.94 9.01
N GLU A 143 8.99 -0.98 9.43
CA GLU A 143 9.35 -0.94 10.85
C GLU A 143 8.93 0.39 11.48
N LYS A 144 9.26 1.53 10.84
CA LYS A 144 8.85 2.84 11.34
C LYS A 144 7.33 3.02 11.30
N ILE A 145 6.63 2.48 10.30
CA ILE A 145 5.16 2.52 10.20
C ILE A 145 4.54 1.77 11.39
N VAL A 146 4.98 0.53 11.66
CA VAL A 146 4.47 -0.29 12.77
C VAL A 146 4.75 0.39 14.12
N PHE A 147 5.97 0.89 14.31
CA PHE A 147 6.36 1.62 15.52
C PHE A 147 5.51 2.88 15.72
N PHE A 148 5.37 3.71 14.68
CA PHE A 148 4.64 4.97 14.76
C PHE A 148 3.15 4.74 15.02
N ALA A 149 2.54 3.72 14.41
CA ALA A 149 1.17 3.33 14.70
C ALA A 149 0.99 2.93 16.18
N GLY A 150 1.91 2.11 16.72
CA GLY A 150 1.90 1.66 18.10
C GLY A 150 1.99 2.80 19.13
N VAL A 151 2.85 3.79 18.88
CA VAL A 151 3.05 4.94 19.78
C VAL A 151 1.94 5.99 19.62
N SER A 152 1.42 6.19 18.42
CA SER A 152 0.46 7.27 18.14
C SER A 152 -0.90 7.07 18.79
N ARG A 153 -1.35 5.82 18.97
CA ARG A 153 -2.61 5.42 19.61
C ARG A 153 -3.87 6.10 19.03
N GLN A 154 -3.87 6.38 17.73
CA GLN A 154 -5.03 6.95 17.03
C GLN A 154 -5.67 5.92 16.11
N LYS A 155 -7.01 5.84 16.13
CA LYS A 155 -7.77 4.85 15.36
C LYS A 155 -7.46 4.91 13.86
N GLU A 156 -7.47 6.11 13.30
CA GLU A 156 -7.23 6.35 11.87
C GLU A 156 -5.81 5.90 11.47
N ILE A 157 -4.81 6.15 12.30
CA ILE A 157 -3.41 5.73 12.07
C ILE A 157 -3.30 4.21 12.07
N TYR A 158 -4.00 3.52 12.97
CA TYR A 158 -4.04 2.06 12.95
C TYR A 158 -4.67 1.53 11.66
N VAL A 159 -5.77 2.13 11.19
CA VAL A 159 -6.40 1.73 9.92
C VAL A 159 -5.46 1.96 8.74
N MET A 160 -4.78 3.11 8.68
CA MET A 160 -3.79 3.42 7.65
C MET A 160 -2.65 2.40 7.63
N ALA A 161 -2.10 2.06 8.79
CA ALA A 161 -1.03 1.06 8.90
C ALA A 161 -1.53 -0.34 8.50
N GLY A 162 -2.72 -0.75 8.96
CA GLY A 162 -3.33 -2.03 8.59
C GLY A 162 -3.51 -2.17 7.08
N ASN A 163 -4.03 -1.14 6.42
CA ASN A 163 -4.24 -1.14 4.96
C ASN A 163 -2.93 -1.25 4.18
N TYR A 164 -1.88 -0.56 4.63
CA TYR A 164 -0.56 -0.68 4.02
C TYR A 164 0.04 -2.08 4.19
N LEU A 165 -0.06 -2.65 5.40
CA LEU A 165 0.46 -3.98 5.67
C LEU A 165 -0.29 -5.07 4.86
N GLN A 166 -1.58 -4.88 4.57
CA GLN A 166 -2.33 -5.80 3.71
C GLN A 166 -1.79 -5.86 2.27
N SER A 167 -1.19 -4.78 1.75
CA SER A 167 -0.58 -4.79 0.42
C SER A 167 0.79 -5.47 0.36
N LEU A 168 1.36 -5.82 1.51
CA LEU A 168 2.63 -6.56 1.59
C LEU A 168 2.38 -8.08 1.54
N ASP A 169 3.46 -8.84 1.39
CA ASP A 169 3.43 -10.31 1.42
C ASP A 169 3.33 -10.81 2.88
N TRP A 170 2.15 -10.64 3.49
CA TRP A 170 1.85 -11.04 4.86
C TRP A 170 1.87 -12.55 5.08
N ARG A 171 1.99 -13.37 4.03
CA ARG A 171 2.10 -14.83 4.14
C ARG A 171 3.50 -15.28 4.50
N LYS A 172 4.52 -14.62 3.92
CA LYS A 172 5.93 -14.91 4.23
C LYS A 172 6.31 -14.49 5.65
N ASP A 173 5.65 -13.47 6.18
CA ASP A 173 5.92 -12.93 7.50
C ASP A 173 4.68 -12.97 8.41
N PRO A 174 4.59 -13.95 9.33
CA PRO A 174 3.52 -14.05 10.32
C PRO A 174 3.40 -12.81 11.22
N GLU A 175 4.47 -12.00 11.36
CA GLU A 175 4.44 -10.80 12.17
C GLU A 175 3.65 -9.67 11.49
N ILE A 176 3.70 -9.57 10.16
CA ILE A 176 2.85 -8.66 9.40
C ILE A 176 1.38 -9.01 9.62
N MET A 177 1.02 -10.29 9.54
CA MET A 177 -0.34 -10.76 9.81
C MET A 177 -0.82 -10.39 11.22
N LYS A 178 0.01 -10.62 12.25
CA LYS A 178 -0.33 -10.22 13.64
C LYS A 178 -0.52 -8.71 13.77
N ASN A 179 0.32 -7.92 13.10
CA ASN A 179 0.22 -6.47 13.10
C ASN A 179 -1.06 -5.97 12.42
N ILE A 180 -1.45 -6.55 11.28
CA ILE A 180 -2.72 -6.25 10.61
C ILE A 180 -3.91 -6.48 11.57
N ILE A 181 -3.98 -7.66 12.18
CA ILE A 181 -5.04 -8.03 13.13
C ILE A 181 -5.05 -7.06 14.32
N SER A 182 -3.89 -6.80 14.91
CA SER A 182 -3.69 -5.88 16.04
C SER A 182 -4.16 -4.47 15.71
N PHE A 183 -3.80 -3.95 14.53
CA PHE A 183 -4.13 -2.60 14.12
C PHE A 183 -5.61 -2.43 13.79
N TYR A 184 -6.25 -3.31 13.01
CA TYR A 184 -7.69 -3.16 12.79
C TYR A 184 -8.52 -3.32 14.06
N THR A 185 -8.10 -4.22 14.96
CA THR A 185 -8.74 -4.38 16.28
C THR A 185 -8.65 -3.08 17.08
N LYS A 186 -7.45 -2.50 17.20
CA LYS A 186 -7.22 -1.22 17.93
C LYS A 186 -7.88 -0.03 17.23
N GLY A 187 -7.93 -0.04 15.90
CA GLY A 187 -8.61 0.94 15.06
C GLY A 187 -10.14 0.87 15.14
N ARG A 188 -10.69 -0.22 15.69
CA ARG A 188 -12.13 -0.57 15.67
C ARG A 188 -12.70 -0.68 14.25
N ALA A 189 -11.87 -1.08 13.29
CA ALA A 189 -12.27 -1.30 11.90
C ALA A 189 -12.58 -2.80 11.68
N LEU A 190 -13.68 -3.25 12.28
CA LEU A 190 -14.06 -4.67 12.30
C LEU A 190 -14.44 -5.21 10.92
N GLU A 191 -14.97 -4.38 10.04
CA GLU A 191 -15.31 -4.76 8.66
C GLU A 191 -14.06 -5.02 7.82
N LEU A 192 -13.03 -4.15 7.92
CA LEU A 192 -11.74 -4.37 7.26
C LEU A 192 -11.04 -5.61 7.80
N LEU A 193 -11.14 -5.86 9.12
CA LEU A 193 -10.60 -7.08 9.72
C LEU A 193 -11.32 -8.34 9.22
N ALA A 194 -12.65 -8.29 9.06
CA ALA A 194 -13.40 -9.39 8.49
C ALA A 194 -13.02 -9.66 7.03
N GLY A 195 -12.87 -8.60 6.22
CA GLY A 195 -12.39 -8.72 4.84
C GLY A 195 -10.99 -9.34 4.77
N PHE A 196 -10.09 -8.97 5.69
CA PHE A 196 -8.77 -9.60 5.79
C PHE A 196 -8.86 -11.10 6.08
N TYR A 197 -9.70 -11.53 7.03
CA TYR A 197 -9.90 -12.95 7.30
C TYR A 197 -10.55 -13.71 6.13
N GLN A 198 -11.46 -13.08 5.38
CA GLN A 198 -12.02 -13.66 4.16
C GLN A 198 -10.94 -13.83 3.09
N ALA A 199 -10.07 -12.84 2.90
CA ALA A 199 -8.92 -12.96 2.01
C ALA A 199 -7.98 -14.10 2.45
N CYS A 200 -7.70 -14.24 3.75
CA CYS A 200 -6.94 -15.39 4.27
C CYS A 200 -7.62 -16.72 3.94
N ALA A 201 -8.94 -16.83 4.10
CA ALA A 201 -9.68 -18.05 3.80
C ALA A 201 -9.65 -18.41 2.31
N GLN A 202 -9.84 -17.42 1.44
CA GLN A 202 -9.83 -17.61 -0.01
C GLN A 202 -8.48 -18.19 -0.47
N VAL A 203 -7.38 -17.69 0.10
CA VAL A 203 -6.04 -18.19 -0.16
C VAL A 203 -5.85 -19.65 0.26
N GLU A 204 -6.31 -20.01 1.47
CA GLU A 204 -6.21 -21.38 1.97
C GLU A 204 -7.01 -22.36 1.10
N ILE A 205 -8.14 -21.91 0.53
CA ILE A 205 -8.91 -22.67 -0.45
C ILE A 205 -8.16 -22.77 -1.78
N ASP A 206 -7.74 -21.63 -2.33
CA ASP A 206 -7.24 -21.55 -3.70
C ASP A 206 -5.88 -22.23 -3.88
N ASP A 207 -4.95 -21.92 -2.99
CA ASP A 207 -3.54 -22.30 -3.14
C ASP A 207 -3.23 -23.63 -2.43
N TYR A 208 -3.94 -23.93 -1.33
CA TYR A 208 -3.61 -25.06 -0.44
C TYR A 208 -4.68 -26.13 -0.32
N GLN A 209 -5.90 -25.89 -0.81
CA GLN A 209 -7.05 -26.79 -0.63
C GLN A 209 -7.29 -27.15 0.86
N ASP A 210 -6.90 -26.26 1.78
CA ASP A 210 -6.99 -26.43 3.23
C ASP A 210 -8.29 -25.78 3.75
N TYR A 211 -9.38 -26.51 3.54
CA TYR A 211 -10.71 -26.11 3.96
C TYR A 211 -10.87 -25.97 5.48
N GLU A 212 -10.06 -26.67 6.28
CA GLU A 212 -10.09 -26.58 7.75
C GLU A 212 -9.57 -25.23 8.24
N LYS A 213 -8.43 -24.78 7.71
CA LYS A 213 -7.91 -23.45 8.00
C LYS A 213 -8.81 -22.35 7.44
N ALA A 214 -9.33 -22.53 6.22
CA ALA A 214 -10.28 -21.60 5.62
C ALA A 214 -11.52 -21.44 6.49
N TYR A 215 -12.10 -22.54 7.00
CA TYR A 215 -13.22 -22.52 7.93
C TYR A 215 -12.89 -21.75 9.21
N GLY A 216 -11.70 -21.97 9.78
CA GLY A 216 -11.21 -21.23 10.94
C GLY A 216 -11.15 -19.71 10.70
N ALA A 217 -10.57 -19.30 9.57
CA ALA A 217 -10.48 -17.89 9.19
C ALA A 217 -11.86 -17.25 8.93
N LEU A 218 -12.76 -17.91 8.21
CA LEU A 218 -14.13 -17.42 7.97
C LEU A 218 -14.93 -17.29 9.27
N ASN A 219 -14.70 -18.17 10.24
CA ASN A 219 -15.34 -18.07 11.55
C ASN A 219 -14.87 -16.83 12.33
N GLU A 220 -13.59 -16.46 12.22
CA GLU A 220 -13.08 -15.20 12.77
C GLU A 220 -13.65 -13.98 12.01
N ALA A 221 -13.80 -14.06 10.69
CA ALA A 221 -14.50 -13.04 9.91
C ALA A 221 -15.95 -12.84 10.39
N TYR A 222 -16.68 -13.93 10.63
CA TYR A 222 -18.05 -13.90 11.13
C TYR A 222 -18.15 -13.25 12.52
N LYS A 223 -17.22 -13.59 13.43
CA LYS A 223 -17.14 -12.95 14.75
C LYS A 223 -16.87 -11.44 14.66
N CYS A 224 -16.10 -11.00 13.66
CA CYS A 224 -15.82 -9.58 13.45
C CYS A 224 -17.06 -8.85 12.91
N LEU A 225 -17.71 -9.39 11.86
CA LEU A 225 -18.92 -8.79 11.27
C LEU A 225 -20.10 -8.78 12.23
N SER A 226 -20.33 -9.85 12.99
CA SER A 226 -21.42 -9.91 13.98
C SER A 226 -21.26 -8.87 15.09
N LYS A 227 -20.03 -8.53 15.47
CA LYS A 227 -19.74 -7.40 16.38
C LYS A 227 -19.97 -6.04 15.69
N ALA A 228 -19.67 -5.94 14.41
CA ALA A 228 -19.88 -4.72 13.60
C ALA A 228 -21.37 -4.43 13.34
N LYS A 229 -22.22 -5.46 13.21
CA LYS A 229 -23.68 -5.39 13.01
C LYS A 229 -24.39 -4.42 13.96
N SER A 230 -23.89 -4.27 15.19
CA SER A 230 -24.39 -3.28 16.15
C SER A 230 -24.33 -1.81 15.67
N ARG A 231 -23.70 -1.53 14.52
CA ARG A 231 -23.50 -0.17 13.98
C ARG A 231 -24.07 0.08 12.58
N HIS A 232 -24.23 -0.94 11.74
CA HIS A 232 -24.52 -0.77 10.29
C HIS A 232 -25.64 -1.67 9.72
N GLY A 233 -26.49 -2.28 10.57
CA GLY A 233 -27.84 -2.77 10.23
C GLY A 233 -27.94 -3.72 9.03
N ASP A 234 -28.37 -3.20 7.88
CA ASP A 234 -28.93 -4.01 6.79
C ASP A 234 -27.86 -4.62 5.85
N GLU A 235 -26.86 -3.86 5.40
CA GLU A 235 -25.80 -4.40 4.51
C GLU A 235 -24.92 -5.44 5.22
N THR A 236 -24.74 -5.28 6.54
CA THR A 236 -24.03 -6.25 7.37
C THR A 236 -24.78 -7.58 7.49
N ASP A 237 -26.10 -7.58 7.33
CA ASP A 237 -26.93 -8.79 7.48
C ASP A 237 -26.88 -9.68 6.25
N GLU A 238 -26.87 -9.09 5.04
CA GLU A 238 -26.67 -9.84 3.81
C GLU A 238 -25.30 -10.53 3.79
N ARG A 239 -24.24 -9.79 4.15
CA ARG A 239 -22.88 -10.34 4.24
C ARG A 239 -22.75 -11.45 5.29
N LEU A 240 -23.40 -11.30 6.44
CA LEU A 240 -23.42 -12.35 7.47
C LEU A 240 -24.18 -13.59 7.00
N THR A 241 -25.26 -13.42 6.26
CA THR A 241 -26.05 -14.53 5.70
C THR A 241 -25.22 -15.30 4.67
N GLN A 242 -24.57 -14.60 3.73
CA GLN A 242 -23.65 -15.20 2.76
C GLN A 242 -22.51 -15.95 3.44
N LEU A 243 -21.87 -15.32 4.44
CA LEU A 243 -20.77 -15.95 5.18
C LEU A 243 -21.20 -17.19 5.97
N THR A 244 -22.42 -17.18 6.54
CA THR A 244 -22.99 -18.34 7.23
C THR A 244 -23.26 -19.48 6.26
N HIS A 245 -23.75 -19.16 5.06
CA HIS A 245 -23.94 -20.13 3.99
C HIS A 245 -22.60 -20.76 3.57
N HIS A 246 -21.55 -19.94 3.33
CA HIS A 246 -20.21 -20.44 3.00
C HIS A 246 -19.65 -21.36 4.08
N LEU A 247 -19.74 -20.97 5.36
CA LEU A 247 -19.30 -21.81 6.49
C LEU A 247 -20.03 -23.16 6.50
N THR A 248 -21.32 -23.18 6.15
CA THR A 248 -22.12 -24.42 6.09
C THR A 248 -21.64 -25.35 4.98
N LEU A 249 -21.41 -24.82 3.78
CA LEU A 249 -20.89 -25.58 2.64
C LEU A 249 -19.50 -26.16 2.92
N ILE A 250 -18.58 -25.33 3.40
CA ILE A 250 -17.22 -25.76 3.76
C ILE A 250 -17.26 -26.85 4.84
N LYS A 251 -18.10 -26.68 5.87
CA LYS A 251 -18.25 -27.68 6.93
C LYS A 251 -18.76 -29.02 6.41
N ARG A 252 -19.72 -29.01 5.47
CA ARG A 252 -20.21 -30.22 4.79
C ARG A 252 -19.09 -30.91 4.01
N PHE A 253 -18.29 -30.15 3.27
CA PHE A 253 -17.18 -30.71 2.50
C PHE A 253 -16.09 -31.31 3.39
N ILE A 254 -15.72 -30.61 4.47
CA ILE A 254 -14.82 -31.15 5.50
C ILE A 254 -15.35 -32.46 6.07
N GLN A 255 -16.64 -32.51 6.42
CA GLN A 255 -17.26 -33.71 6.97
C GLN A 255 -17.26 -34.87 5.97
N ALA A 256 -17.52 -34.61 4.68
CA ALA A 256 -17.44 -35.62 3.63
C ALA A 256 -16.02 -36.19 3.50
N ARG A 257 -14.98 -35.34 3.52
CA ARG A 257 -13.57 -35.77 3.49
C ARG A 257 -13.19 -36.63 4.70
N ARG A 258 -13.65 -36.26 5.91
CA ARG A 258 -13.41 -37.05 7.14
C ARG A 258 -14.16 -38.38 7.14
N LEU A 259 -15.37 -38.41 6.58
CA LEU A 259 -16.21 -39.61 6.51
C LEU A 259 -15.62 -40.67 5.57
N TYR A 260 -14.82 -40.26 4.58
CA TYR A 260 -14.26 -41.14 3.55
C TYR A 260 -13.48 -42.33 4.12
N GLU A 261 -12.78 -42.16 5.25
CA GLU A 261 -12.03 -43.27 5.89
C GLU A 261 -12.95 -44.35 6.46
N GLN A 262 -14.21 -44.02 6.77
CA GLN A 262 -15.17 -44.91 7.42
C GLN A 262 -16.18 -45.47 6.41
N ASP A 263 -16.71 -44.60 5.55
CA ASP A 263 -17.70 -44.95 4.54
C ASP A 263 -17.47 -44.13 3.25
N PRO A 264 -16.69 -44.67 2.30
CA PRO A 264 -16.44 -44.02 1.01
C PRO A 264 -17.71 -43.76 0.21
N ALA A 265 -18.72 -44.65 0.27
CA ALA A 265 -19.94 -44.50 -0.51
C ALA A 265 -20.79 -43.34 0.01
N ALA A 266 -20.93 -43.21 1.33
CA ALA A 266 -21.61 -42.09 1.95
C ALA A 266 -20.86 -40.76 1.73
N ALA A 267 -19.52 -40.78 1.78
CA ALA A 267 -18.71 -39.59 1.49
C ALA A 267 -18.90 -39.08 0.05
N LEU A 268 -18.94 -39.98 -0.94
CA LEU A 268 -19.22 -39.61 -2.33
C LEU A 268 -20.63 -39.08 -2.52
N SER A 269 -21.62 -39.74 -1.91
CA SER A 269 -23.02 -39.26 -1.93
C SER A 269 -23.12 -37.83 -1.37
N ALA A 270 -22.41 -37.54 -0.27
CA ALA A 270 -22.35 -36.20 0.30
C ALA A 270 -21.70 -35.17 -0.64
N CYS A 271 -20.65 -35.56 -1.38
CA CYS A 271 -20.01 -34.72 -2.38
C CYS A 271 -20.91 -34.47 -3.60
N GLU A 272 -21.65 -35.48 -4.09
CA GLU A 272 -22.64 -35.31 -5.16
C GLU A 272 -23.77 -34.36 -4.73
N CYS A 273 -24.29 -34.52 -3.51
CA CYS A 273 -25.26 -33.57 -2.95
C CYS A 273 -24.69 -32.16 -2.76
N LEU A 274 -23.37 -31.99 -2.61
CA LEU A 274 -22.75 -30.65 -2.59
C LEU A 274 -22.71 -30.02 -3.98
N LEU A 275 -22.49 -30.81 -5.04
CA LEU A 275 -22.50 -30.34 -6.42
C LEU A 275 -23.88 -29.87 -6.89
N GLU A 276 -24.95 -30.31 -6.22
CA GLU A 276 -26.32 -29.86 -6.47
C GLU A 276 -26.64 -28.49 -5.83
N GLU A 277 -25.83 -28.00 -4.89
CA GLU A 277 -26.04 -26.71 -4.23
C GLU A 277 -25.79 -25.55 -5.20
N CYS A 278 -26.76 -24.64 -5.28
CA CYS A 278 -26.56 -23.34 -5.92
C CYS A 278 -25.49 -22.56 -5.14
N ASP A 279 -24.61 -21.85 -5.85
CA ASP A 279 -23.56 -21.00 -5.26
C ASP A 279 -22.52 -21.75 -4.41
N LEU A 280 -22.23 -23.01 -4.76
CA LEU A 280 -21.14 -23.79 -4.15
C LEU A 280 -19.79 -23.04 -4.25
N ASP A 281 -19.49 -22.49 -5.42
CA ASP A 281 -18.35 -21.60 -5.66
C ASP A 281 -18.76 -20.15 -5.33
N PRO A 282 -18.02 -19.41 -4.48
CA PRO A 282 -16.63 -19.64 -4.07
C PRO A 282 -16.41 -20.31 -2.71
N ALA A 283 -17.45 -20.74 -2.01
CA ALA A 283 -17.29 -21.36 -0.69
C ALA A 283 -16.47 -22.66 -0.74
N VAL A 284 -16.78 -23.52 -1.71
CA VAL A 284 -16.05 -24.74 -2.04
C VAL A 284 -15.88 -24.78 -3.55
N ARG A 285 -14.65 -24.91 -4.02
CA ARG A 285 -14.42 -24.93 -5.47
C ARG A 285 -15.03 -26.20 -6.04
N VAL A 286 -15.84 -26.04 -7.08
CA VAL A 286 -16.47 -27.16 -7.80
C VAL A 286 -15.41 -28.16 -8.26
N GLY A 287 -14.26 -27.66 -8.75
CA GLY A 287 -13.12 -28.48 -9.13
C GLY A 287 -12.56 -29.37 -8.00
N ASP A 288 -12.50 -28.87 -6.76
CA ASP A 288 -11.99 -29.67 -5.62
C ASP A 288 -12.95 -30.82 -5.27
N VAL A 289 -14.27 -30.61 -5.39
CA VAL A 289 -15.28 -31.65 -5.15
C VAL A 289 -15.25 -32.72 -6.24
N PHE A 290 -15.19 -32.31 -7.52
CA PHE A 290 -15.01 -33.25 -8.63
C PHE A 290 -13.67 -33.98 -8.53
N GLY A 291 -12.59 -33.27 -8.18
CA GLY A 291 -11.26 -33.85 -7.99
C GLY A 291 -11.28 -34.99 -6.97
N PHE A 292 -11.96 -34.77 -5.84
CA PHE A 292 -12.17 -35.79 -4.81
C PHE A 292 -12.91 -37.03 -5.33
N ILE A 293 -14.00 -36.86 -6.10
CA ILE A 293 -14.78 -37.98 -6.68
C ILE A 293 -13.97 -38.74 -7.74
N ILE A 294 -13.26 -38.02 -8.61
CA ILE A 294 -12.43 -38.60 -9.68
C ILE A 294 -11.29 -39.42 -9.07
N GLU A 295 -10.60 -38.88 -8.06
CA GLU A 295 -9.53 -39.57 -7.34
C GLU A 295 -10.01 -40.88 -6.72
N HIS A 296 -11.18 -40.88 -6.07
CA HIS A 296 -11.78 -42.12 -5.56
C HIS A 296 -11.94 -43.16 -6.67
N HIS A 297 -12.57 -42.80 -7.79
CA HIS A 297 -12.81 -43.77 -8.87
C HIS A 297 -11.52 -44.28 -9.52
N CYS A 298 -10.50 -43.43 -9.64
CA CYS A 298 -9.18 -43.84 -10.12
C CYS A 298 -8.49 -44.82 -9.16
N GLN A 299 -8.54 -44.56 -7.85
CA GLN A 299 -7.95 -45.45 -6.83
C GLN A 299 -8.62 -46.83 -6.79
N HIS A 300 -9.92 -46.89 -7.09
CA HIS A 300 -10.70 -48.13 -7.13
C HIS A 300 -10.75 -48.78 -8.53
N GLY A 301 -9.95 -48.30 -9.49
CA GLY A 301 -9.85 -48.88 -10.85
C GLY A 301 -11.11 -48.69 -11.71
N SER A 302 -12.06 -47.86 -11.27
CA SER A 302 -13.30 -47.57 -11.98
C SER A 302 -13.13 -46.42 -12.99
N TYR A 303 -12.18 -46.56 -13.90
CA TYR A 303 -11.74 -45.48 -14.80
C TYR A 303 -12.85 -44.91 -15.69
N GLN A 304 -13.82 -45.74 -16.10
CA GLN A 304 -14.94 -45.26 -16.91
C GLN A 304 -15.84 -44.27 -16.14
N LYS A 305 -16.09 -44.51 -14.85
CA LYS A 305 -16.85 -43.59 -14.00
C LYS A 305 -16.07 -42.31 -13.71
N ALA A 306 -14.77 -42.44 -13.45
CA ALA A 306 -13.87 -41.30 -13.29
C ALA A 306 -13.87 -40.40 -14.55
N TRP A 307 -13.83 -41.00 -15.74
CA TRP A 307 -13.86 -40.29 -17.01
C TRP A 307 -15.18 -39.52 -17.20
N MET A 308 -16.32 -40.16 -16.92
CA MET A 308 -17.63 -39.49 -17.00
C MET A 308 -17.70 -38.26 -16.09
N LYS A 309 -17.18 -38.35 -14.86
CA LYS A 309 -17.16 -37.22 -13.91
C LYS A 309 -16.21 -36.11 -14.36
N LEU A 310 -15.09 -36.46 -14.99
CA LEU A 310 -14.17 -35.50 -15.57
C LEU A 310 -14.77 -34.77 -16.78
N GLU A 311 -15.49 -35.49 -17.66
CA GLU A 311 -16.23 -34.87 -18.76
C GLU A 311 -17.34 -33.95 -18.26
N GLU A 312 -18.04 -34.36 -17.19
CA GLU A 312 -19.04 -33.53 -16.53
C GLU A 312 -18.42 -32.22 -16.02
N LEU A 313 -17.29 -32.28 -15.31
CA LEU A 313 -16.54 -31.10 -14.86
C LEU A 313 -16.19 -30.17 -16.04
N ARG A 314 -15.67 -30.71 -17.15
CA ARG A 314 -15.34 -29.90 -18.34
C ARG A 314 -16.55 -29.31 -19.04
N ARG A 315 -17.68 -30.01 -19.01
CA ARG A 315 -18.94 -29.52 -19.60
C ARG A 315 -19.48 -28.34 -18.80
N LEU A 316 -19.40 -28.42 -17.46
CA LEU A 316 -19.84 -27.34 -16.56
C LEU A 316 -18.86 -26.17 -16.56
N HIS A 317 -17.55 -26.45 -16.66
CA HIS A 317 -16.48 -25.45 -16.66
C HIS A 317 -15.47 -25.71 -17.80
N PRO A 318 -15.73 -25.24 -19.03
CA PRO A 318 -14.88 -25.54 -20.20
C PRO A 318 -13.43 -25.06 -20.12
N SER A 319 -13.17 -24.01 -19.34
CA SER A 319 -11.83 -23.43 -19.14
C SER A 319 -11.09 -24.01 -17.93
N VAL A 320 -11.63 -25.04 -17.28
CA VAL A 320 -11.03 -25.58 -16.05
C VAL A 320 -9.73 -26.33 -16.33
N ASN A 321 -8.68 -25.99 -15.58
CA ASN A 321 -7.46 -26.77 -15.59
C ASN A 321 -7.57 -27.96 -14.63
N VAL A 322 -7.88 -29.13 -15.17
CA VAL A 322 -8.11 -30.35 -14.38
C VAL A 322 -6.88 -30.79 -13.59
N SER A 323 -5.66 -30.46 -14.04
CA SER A 323 -4.42 -30.84 -13.34
C SER A 323 -4.23 -30.14 -12.00
N VAL A 324 -5.01 -29.09 -11.72
CA VAL A 324 -5.01 -28.38 -10.41
C VAL A 324 -5.77 -29.20 -9.36
N TYR A 325 -6.72 -30.02 -9.77
CA TYR A 325 -7.67 -30.70 -8.89
C TYR A 325 -7.46 -32.22 -8.78
N VAL A 326 -6.85 -32.83 -9.80
CA VAL A 326 -6.61 -34.28 -9.87
C VAL A 326 -5.10 -34.51 -9.98
N SER A 327 -4.59 -35.52 -9.27
CA SER A 327 -3.17 -35.87 -9.29
C SER A 327 -2.73 -36.35 -10.67
N ALA A 328 -1.47 -36.05 -11.02
CA ALA A 328 -0.87 -36.49 -12.29
C ALA A 328 -0.97 -38.02 -12.46
N ARG A 329 -0.74 -38.79 -11.39
CA ARG A 329 -0.87 -40.25 -11.40
C ARG A 329 -2.27 -40.73 -11.80
N SER A 330 -3.30 -40.12 -11.21
CA SER A 330 -4.69 -40.50 -11.51
C SER A 330 -5.11 -40.06 -12.90
N LEU A 331 -4.59 -38.93 -13.40
CA LEU A 331 -4.82 -38.47 -14.76
C LEU A 331 -4.14 -39.36 -15.80
N ASP A 332 -2.88 -39.75 -15.58
CA ASP A 332 -2.14 -40.65 -16.48
C ASP A 332 -2.83 -42.02 -16.54
N ALA A 333 -3.21 -42.58 -15.39
CA ALA A 333 -3.97 -43.84 -15.34
C ALA A 333 -5.30 -43.76 -16.09
N LEU A 334 -5.98 -42.60 -16.04
CA LEU A 334 -7.21 -42.35 -16.77
C LEU A 334 -6.97 -42.28 -18.28
N GLN A 335 -5.89 -41.63 -18.72
CA GLN A 335 -5.51 -41.55 -20.13
C GLN A 335 -5.20 -42.94 -20.71
N ASP A 336 -4.43 -43.74 -19.96
CA ASP A 336 -4.06 -45.10 -20.37
C ASP A 336 -5.29 -46.01 -20.47
N ALA A 337 -6.24 -45.88 -19.54
CA ALA A 337 -7.45 -46.71 -19.51
C ALA A 337 -8.47 -46.35 -20.60
N VAL A 338 -8.59 -45.07 -20.96
CA VAL A 338 -9.59 -44.58 -21.92
C VAL A 338 -9.00 -44.44 -23.33
N GLY A 339 -7.68 -44.42 -23.48
CA GLY A 339 -6.99 -44.27 -24.77
C GLY A 339 -7.07 -42.86 -25.36
N VAL A 340 -7.36 -41.85 -24.54
CA VAL A 340 -7.52 -40.45 -24.95
C VAL A 340 -6.47 -39.59 -24.27
N ARG A 341 -5.75 -38.77 -25.05
CA ARG A 341 -4.83 -37.77 -24.48
C ARG A 341 -5.64 -36.60 -23.91
N ILE A 342 -5.51 -36.36 -22.62
CA ILE A 342 -5.99 -35.14 -22.00
C ILE A 342 -4.99 -34.03 -22.33
N ASN A 343 -5.42 -33.04 -23.10
CA ASN A 343 -4.63 -31.83 -23.31
C ASN A 343 -4.71 -31.00 -22.02
N TYR A 344 -3.65 -31.05 -21.22
CA TYR A 344 -3.47 -30.12 -20.12
C TYR A 344 -3.24 -28.75 -20.75
N GLY A 345 -4.08 -27.75 -20.44
CA GLY A 345 -3.76 -26.37 -20.81
C GLY A 345 -2.36 -26.08 -20.29
N ASP A 346 -1.49 -25.63 -21.19
CA ASP A 346 -0.03 -25.51 -21.04
C ASP A 346 0.38 -25.24 -19.59
N THR A 347 1.06 -26.20 -18.97
CA THR A 347 1.72 -26.04 -17.67
C THR A 347 2.94 -25.15 -17.87
N THR A 348 2.72 -23.86 -18.15
CA THR A 348 3.72 -22.87 -17.78
C THR A 348 3.79 -22.88 -16.26
N HIS A 349 4.86 -23.47 -15.74
CA HIS A 349 5.35 -23.22 -14.39
C HIS A 349 5.32 -21.71 -14.13
N THR A 350 4.28 -21.21 -13.44
CA THR A 350 4.39 -19.95 -12.71
C THR A 350 5.19 -20.24 -11.44
N ASN A 351 6.47 -20.54 -11.64
CA ASN A 351 7.48 -20.13 -10.69
C ASN A 351 7.32 -18.63 -10.53
N THR A 352 7.02 -18.20 -9.32
CA THR A 352 7.51 -16.96 -8.70
C THR A 352 8.55 -16.23 -9.55
N LEU A 353 8.10 -15.25 -10.31
CA LEU A 353 8.93 -14.18 -10.82
C LEU A 353 8.21 -12.86 -10.52
N SER A 354 8.90 -12.05 -9.74
CA SER A 354 8.74 -10.63 -9.48
C SER A 354 7.49 -9.96 -10.03
N ARG A 355 6.57 -9.64 -9.11
CA ARG A 355 5.74 -8.45 -9.25
C ARG A 355 6.59 -7.25 -8.84
N ASP A 356 7.55 -6.91 -9.69
CA ASP A 356 8.18 -5.59 -9.65
C ASP A 356 7.16 -4.56 -10.15
N ALA A 357 7.24 -3.40 -9.51
CA ALA A 357 6.35 -2.28 -9.65
C ALA A 357 6.10 -1.88 -11.11
N ASP A 358 4.83 -1.60 -11.44
CA ASP A 358 4.61 -0.38 -12.21
C ASP A 358 3.37 0.37 -11.73
N ASN A 359 3.63 1.64 -11.53
CA ASN A 359 2.80 2.67 -10.94
C ASN A 359 2.39 3.55 -12.12
N THR A 360 1.15 3.44 -12.58
CA THR A 360 0.63 4.37 -13.57
C THR A 360 -0.68 4.97 -13.13
N HIS A 361 -0.55 6.24 -12.75
CA HIS A 361 -1.57 7.25 -12.59
C HIS A 361 -2.68 7.15 -13.64
N THR A 362 -3.91 7.01 -13.15
CA THR A 362 -5.11 7.48 -13.83
C THR A 362 -5.07 9.01 -13.90
N ARG A 363 -4.72 9.53 -15.08
CA ARG A 363 -4.92 10.92 -15.45
C ARG A 363 -6.10 10.96 -16.41
N THR A 364 -7.21 11.45 -15.90
CA THR A 364 -8.39 11.88 -16.65
C THR A 364 -7.98 12.85 -17.77
N GLN A 365 -8.24 12.48 -19.02
CA GLN A 365 -8.32 13.41 -20.14
C GLN A 365 -9.80 13.76 -20.36
N SER A 366 -10.09 15.06 -20.29
CA SER A 366 -11.32 15.68 -20.78
C SER A 366 -11.06 16.18 -22.20
N ASP A 367 -12.03 15.93 -23.08
CA ASP A 367 -12.14 16.48 -24.42
C ASP A 367 -12.14 18.01 -24.45
N GLY A 368 -11.75 18.57 -25.61
CA GLY A 368 -12.10 19.94 -26.00
C GLY A 368 -11.05 20.63 -26.87
N GLU A 369 -11.22 20.50 -28.19
CA GLU A 369 -11.11 21.55 -29.23
C GLU A 369 -9.79 22.35 -29.34
N ASP A 370 -9.09 22.21 -30.47
CA ASP A 370 -9.16 23.21 -31.54
C ASP A 370 -8.34 22.79 -32.78
N GLU A 371 -8.96 23.06 -33.93
CA GLU A 371 -8.47 22.90 -35.29
C GLU A 371 -7.33 23.89 -35.58
N ASP A 372 -6.37 23.50 -36.43
CA ASP A 372 -5.77 24.39 -37.44
C ASP A 372 -4.96 23.54 -38.43
N GLU A 373 -5.56 23.33 -39.61
CA GLU A 373 -4.88 22.89 -40.83
C GLU A 373 -3.96 24.03 -41.31
N VAL A 374 -2.69 23.71 -41.58
CA VAL A 374 -1.83 24.55 -42.42
C VAL A 374 -1.26 23.67 -43.52
N GLU A 375 -1.77 23.89 -44.73
CA GLU A 375 -1.21 23.43 -45.99
C GLU A 375 0.15 24.08 -46.23
N GLU A 376 1.19 23.29 -46.53
CA GLU A 376 2.37 23.76 -47.25
C GLU A 376 2.62 22.82 -48.44
N ASP A 377 2.07 23.24 -49.59
CA ASP A 377 2.60 22.92 -50.91
C ASP A 377 3.90 23.71 -51.09
N GLU A 378 5.05 23.04 -51.28
CA GLU A 378 6.07 23.53 -52.22
C GLU A 378 6.78 22.37 -52.93
N ASN A 379 6.57 22.37 -54.24
CA ASN A 379 7.29 21.69 -55.32
C ASN A 379 8.79 21.49 -55.08
N LEU A 380 9.32 20.37 -55.61
CA LEU A 380 10.59 20.34 -56.36
C LEU A 380 10.68 19.05 -57.19
N ASN A 381 10.36 19.18 -58.48
CA ASN A 381 10.95 18.35 -59.53
C ASN A 381 12.02 19.21 -60.22
N ASP A 382 13.28 18.78 -60.13
CA ASP A 382 14.21 18.52 -61.26
C ASP A 382 15.61 18.17 -60.75
#